data_AF-A0A7Y6G8D6-F1
#
_entry.id   AF-A0A7Y6G8D6-F1
#
_cell.length_a   1.000
_cell.length_b   1.000
_cell.length_c   1.000
_cell.angle_alpha   90.00
_cell.angle_beta   90.00
_cell.angle_gamma   90.00
#
_symmetry.space_group_name_H-M   'P 1'
#
loop_
_entity.id
_entity.type
_entity.pdbx_description
1 polymer ?
#
loop_
_entity_poly.entity_id
_entity_poly.type
_entity_poly.pdbx_seq_one_letter_code
_entity_poly.pdbx_strand_id
1 'polypeptide(L)'
;MSTHTHQRSLPAVEHWLLSTLADTRGRDVARWQWRELGAAMLPLGGVFSVVRLPARLVHAVAGSSAAGDVDAFLDQALGGGPVISVLHGGARYYALVPASVPRTWRDAAEEWQAVEVDCLGRGAYLGVPPPAHVEFDAETWASYWAVPVAAPGELCSPLAVARVIAAGTHLTACG
;
A
#
# COMPACT_ATOMS: atom_id res chain seq x y z
N MET A 1 -19.35 -14.08 -1.77
CA MET A 1 -19.82 -13.12 -2.80
C MET A 1 -18.77 -12.08 -3.19
N SER A 2 -17.62 -12.00 -2.52
CA SER A 2 -16.65 -10.91 -2.66
C SER A 2 -15.73 -10.97 -3.89
N THR A 3 -15.42 -12.18 -4.39
CA THR A 3 -14.51 -12.36 -5.55
C THR A 3 -15.10 -11.85 -6.87
N HIS A 4 -16.42 -11.96 -7.06
CA HIS A 4 -17.08 -11.56 -8.31
C HIS A 4 -17.21 -10.03 -8.47
N THR A 5 -17.31 -9.30 -7.35
CA THR A 5 -17.31 -7.83 -7.34
C THR A 5 -15.92 -7.28 -7.60
N HIS A 6 -14.90 -7.90 -6.99
CA HIS A 6 -13.50 -7.49 -7.17
C HIS A 6 -13.05 -7.62 -8.63
N GLN A 7 -13.36 -8.74 -9.30
CA GLN A 7 -13.00 -8.95 -10.71
C GLN A 7 -13.63 -7.90 -11.65
N ARG A 8 -14.82 -7.38 -11.32
CA ARG A 8 -15.52 -6.36 -12.12
C ARG A 8 -14.95 -4.96 -11.92
N SER A 9 -14.34 -4.67 -10.77
CA SER A 9 -13.72 -3.36 -10.50
C SER A 9 -12.28 -3.27 -11.02
N LEU A 10 -11.60 -4.38 -11.33
CA LEU A 10 -10.20 -4.39 -11.79
C LEU A 10 -9.91 -3.42 -12.95
N PRO A 11 -10.70 -3.34 -14.05
CA PRO A 11 -10.41 -2.38 -15.11
C PRO A 11 -10.54 -0.92 -14.66
N ALA A 12 -11.49 -0.64 -13.76
CA ALA A 12 -11.69 0.70 -13.20
C ALA A 12 -10.55 1.08 -12.24
N VAL A 13 -10.10 0.14 -11.43
CA VAL A 13 -8.93 0.29 -10.54
C VAL A 13 -7.66 0.51 -11.36
N GLU A 14 -7.44 -0.29 -12.41
CA GLU A 14 -6.31 -0.11 -13.33
C GLU A 14 -6.32 1.30 -13.93
N HIS A 15 -7.46 1.73 -14.47
CA HIS A 15 -7.61 3.06 -15.05
C HIS A 15 -7.32 4.16 -14.02
N TRP A 16 -7.82 4.02 -12.80
CA TRP A 16 -7.57 4.96 -11.71
C TRP A 16 -6.10 5.02 -11.30
N LEU A 17 -5.41 3.89 -11.15
CA LEU A 17 -3.97 3.86 -10.88
C LEU A 17 -3.17 4.54 -12.01
N LEU A 18 -3.51 4.23 -13.26
CA LEU A 18 -2.88 4.84 -14.45
C LEU A 18 -3.19 6.33 -14.60
N SER A 19 -4.23 6.85 -13.93
CA SER A 19 -4.53 8.29 -13.93
C SER A 19 -3.49 9.15 -13.17
N THR A 20 -2.60 8.50 -12.41
CA THR A 20 -1.39 9.16 -11.86
C THR A 20 -0.48 9.70 -12.98
N LEU A 21 -0.55 9.13 -14.18
CA LEU A 21 0.29 9.46 -15.33
C LEU A 21 -0.46 10.39 -16.29
N ALA A 22 0.16 11.54 -16.61
CA ALA A 22 -0.48 12.60 -17.38
C ALA A 22 -0.81 12.19 -18.82
N ASP A 23 0.09 11.47 -19.48
CA ASP A 23 0.00 11.17 -20.91
C ASP A 23 -0.22 9.68 -21.22
N THR A 24 -0.64 9.41 -22.46
CA THR A 24 -0.91 8.04 -22.93
C THR A 24 0.35 7.18 -22.99
N ARG A 25 1.50 7.77 -23.33
CA ARG A 25 2.77 7.04 -23.44
C ARG A 25 3.19 6.49 -22.07
N GLY A 26 3.08 7.28 -21.01
CA GLY A 26 3.33 6.85 -19.64
C GLY A 26 2.43 5.69 -19.24
N ARG A 27 1.14 5.77 -19.56
CA ARG A 27 0.19 4.68 -19.28
C ARG A 27 0.52 3.40 -20.03
N ASP A 28 0.96 3.49 -21.29
CA ASP A 28 1.39 2.33 -22.06
C ASP A 28 2.67 1.70 -21.52
N VAL A 29 3.63 2.54 -21.09
CA VAL A 29 4.84 2.08 -20.39
C VAL A 29 4.48 1.38 -19.08
N ALA A 30 3.58 1.93 -18.27
CA ALA A 30 3.15 1.30 -17.02
C ALA A 30 2.49 -0.07 -17.27
N ARG A 31 1.64 -0.20 -18.29
CA ARG A 31 1.07 -1.50 -18.69
C ARG A 31 2.13 -2.49 -19.17
N TRP A 32 3.15 -2.01 -19.88
CA TRP A 32 4.29 -2.85 -20.24
C TRP A 32 5.07 -3.28 -19.00
N GLN A 33 5.34 -2.38 -18.05
CA GLN A 33 6.01 -2.70 -16.79
C GLN A 33 5.24 -3.73 -15.96
N TRP A 34 3.90 -3.63 -15.88
CA TRP A 34 3.10 -4.66 -15.24
C TRP A 34 3.24 -6.04 -15.88
N ARG A 35 3.24 -6.12 -17.22
CA ARG A 35 3.34 -7.38 -17.96
C ARG A 35 4.74 -8.00 -17.86
N GLU A 36 5.79 -7.19 -17.98
CA GLU A 36 7.16 -7.69 -18.10
C GLU A 36 7.93 -7.70 -16.78
N LEU A 37 7.61 -6.78 -15.86
CA LEU A 37 8.37 -6.56 -14.62
C LEU A 37 7.56 -6.85 -13.35
N GLY A 38 6.25 -7.12 -13.47
CA GLY A 38 5.38 -7.41 -12.32
C GLY A 38 5.05 -6.22 -11.41
N ALA A 39 5.52 -5.01 -11.74
CA ALA A 39 5.17 -3.77 -11.06
C ALA A 39 5.40 -2.56 -11.98
N ALA A 40 4.52 -1.56 -11.89
CA ALA A 40 4.64 -0.29 -12.62
C ALA A 40 5.04 0.85 -11.69
N MET A 41 5.95 1.71 -12.13
CA MET A 41 6.37 2.87 -11.33
C MET A 41 5.35 4.01 -11.49
N LEU A 42 4.58 4.27 -10.44
CA LEU A 42 3.54 5.30 -10.45
C LEU A 42 3.93 6.50 -9.57
N PRO A 43 3.74 7.75 -10.04
CA PRO A 43 4.02 8.94 -9.24
C PRO A 43 2.97 9.10 -8.13
N LEU A 44 3.45 9.52 -6.96
CA LEU A 44 2.64 9.77 -5.77
C LEU A 44 2.24 11.25 -5.65
N GLY A 45 1.25 11.54 -4.79
CA GLY A 45 0.80 12.89 -4.45
C GLY A 45 -0.17 13.55 -5.44
N GLY A 46 -0.58 12.81 -6.48
CA GLY A 46 -1.67 13.17 -7.39
C GLY A 46 -3.00 12.65 -6.86
N VAL A 47 -3.31 11.39 -7.16
CA VAL A 47 -4.55 10.72 -6.72
C VAL A 47 -4.44 10.03 -5.37
N PHE A 48 -3.24 9.56 -4.99
CA PHE A 48 -2.97 8.99 -3.65
C PHE A 48 -1.54 9.31 -3.21
N SER A 49 -1.28 9.16 -1.92
CA SER A 49 0.04 9.09 -1.30
C SER A 49 0.16 7.76 -0.58
N VAL A 50 1.31 7.44 0.01
CA VAL A 50 1.47 6.21 0.79
C VAL A 50 2.10 6.47 2.14
N VAL A 51 1.69 5.68 3.13
CA VAL A 51 2.42 5.54 4.38
C VAL A 51 3.17 4.23 4.34
N ARG A 52 4.50 4.30 4.40
CA ARG A 52 5.38 3.13 4.43
C ARG A 52 5.54 2.65 5.86
N LEU A 53 4.97 1.49 6.15
CA LEU A 53 5.03 0.82 7.45
C LEU A 53 6.13 -0.24 7.42
N PRO A 54 7.09 -0.21 8.36
CA PRO A 54 8.09 -1.26 8.49
C PRO A 54 7.44 -2.56 9.00
N ALA A 55 7.87 -3.71 8.46
CA ALA A 55 7.29 -5.00 8.83
C ALA A 55 7.30 -5.27 10.32
N ARG A 56 8.35 -4.87 11.06
CA ARG A 56 8.41 -5.06 12.52
C ARG A 56 7.20 -4.49 13.26
N LEU A 57 6.70 -3.32 12.85
CA LEU A 57 5.55 -2.69 13.49
C LEU A 57 4.27 -3.45 13.13
N VAL A 58 4.11 -3.79 11.86
CA VAL A 58 2.92 -4.52 11.38
C VAL A 58 2.87 -5.92 12.00
N HIS A 59 3.98 -6.66 12.00
CA HIS A 59 4.09 -8.01 12.56
C HIS A 59 3.88 -8.02 14.08
N ALA A 60 4.37 -7.00 14.79
CA ALA A 60 4.14 -6.89 16.24
C ALA A 60 2.64 -6.75 16.56
N VAL A 61 1.90 -5.92 15.80
CA VAL A 61 0.44 -5.75 16.02
C VAL A 61 -0.34 -6.96 15.51
N ALA A 62 0.08 -7.55 14.39
CA ALA A 62 -0.54 -8.76 13.84
C ALA A 62 -0.31 -10.00 14.72
N GLY A 63 0.74 -10.01 15.55
CA GLY A 63 1.16 -11.18 16.32
C GLY A 63 1.67 -12.33 15.45
N SER A 64 1.94 -12.07 14.16
CA SER A 64 2.37 -13.05 13.17
C SER A 64 3.22 -12.35 12.10
N SER A 65 4.08 -13.13 11.45
CA SER A 65 4.83 -12.74 10.25
C SER A 65 4.42 -13.55 9.02
N ALA A 66 3.46 -14.47 9.15
CA ALA A 66 2.92 -15.22 8.03
C ALA A 66 2.08 -14.30 7.15
N ALA A 67 2.33 -14.31 5.83
CA ALA A 67 1.72 -13.39 4.87
C ALA A 67 0.18 -13.33 5.01
N GLY A 68 -0.50 -14.48 4.96
CA GLY A 68 -1.96 -14.52 5.06
C GLY A 68 -2.54 -13.98 6.38
N ASP A 69 -1.87 -14.22 7.51
CA ASP A 69 -2.30 -13.67 8.80
C ASP A 69 -2.14 -12.15 8.84
N VAL A 70 -1.03 -11.64 8.30
CA VAL A 70 -0.74 -10.21 8.23
C VAL A 70 -1.69 -9.51 7.28
N ASP A 71 -2.00 -10.10 6.13
CA ASP A 71 -2.94 -9.57 5.15
C ASP A 71 -4.35 -9.46 5.75
N ALA A 72 -4.81 -10.51 6.43
CA ALA A 72 -6.10 -10.51 7.12
C ALA A 72 -6.14 -9.46 8.26
N PHE A 73 -5.05 -9.31 9.01
CA PHE A 73 -4.93 -8.26 10.01
C PHE A 73 -5.02 -6.86 9.38
N LEU A 74 -4.27 -6.62 8.29
CA LEU A 74 -4.24 -5.32 7.62
C LEU A 74 -5.60 -4.96 7.05
N ASP A 75 -6.29 -5.91 6.42
CA ASP A 75 -7.65 -5.73 5.91
C ASP A 75 -8.61 -5.28 7.02
N GLN A 76 -8.60 -5.99 8.15
CA GLN A 76 -9.45 -5.66 9.30
C GLN A 76 -9.06 -4.32 9.94
N ALA A 77 -7.78 -4.10 10.22
CA ALA A 77 -7.30 -2.94 10.96
C ALA A 77 -7.46 -1.63 10.18
N LEU A 78 -7.39 -1.71 8.84
CA LEU A 78 -7.51 -0.57 7.94
C LEU A 78 -8.89 -0.44 7.31
N GLY A 79 -9.82 -1.35 7.63
CA GLY A 79 -11.20 -1.34 7.16
C GLY A 79 -11.32 -1.53 5.65
N GLY A 80 -10.53 -2.44 5.08
CA GLY A 80 -10.46 -2.69 3.64
C GLY A 80 -9.65 -1.66 2.85
N GLY A 81 -8.90 -0.78 3.53
CA GLY A 81 -8.04 0.20 2.88
C GLY A 81 -6.85 -0.47 2.17
N PRO A 82 -6.52 -0.10 0.92
CA PRO A 82 -5.54 -0.81 0.11
C PRO A 82 -4.09 -0.72 0.62
N VAL A 83 -3.42 -1.87 0.63
CA VAL A 83 -2.03 -2.02 1.08
C VAL A 83 -1.23 -2.85 0.09
N ILE A 84 -0.05 -2.36 -0.29
CA ILE A 84 0.92 -3.11 -1.06
C ILE A 84 1.96 -3.70 -0.11
N SER A 85 2.20 -5.00 -0.22
CA SER A 85 3.34 -5.67 0.42
C SER A 85 4.52 -5.70 -0.54
N VAL A 86 5.66 -5.15 -0.12
CA VAL A 86 6.92 -5.18 -0.86
C VAL A 86 7.93 -5.98 -0.05
N LEU A 87 8.38 -7.10 -0.62
CA LEU A 87 9.25 -8.04 0.08
C LEU A 87 10.73 -7.86 -0.27
N HIS A 88 11.01 -7.24 -1.42
CA HIS A 88 12.37 -6.98 -1.90
C HIS A 88 13.06 -5.89 -1.04
N GLY A 89 14.24 -6.19 -0.49
CA GLY A 89 15.01 -5.25 0.32
C GLY A 89 14.49 -5.04 1.75
N GLY A 90 13.74 -6.02 2.28
CA GLY A 90 13.12 -6.00 3.59
C GLY A 90 11.62 -5.74 3.51
N ALA A 91 10.82 -6.60 4.16
CA ALA A 91 9.37 -6.53 4.12
C ALA A 91 8.86 -5.16 4.59
N ARG A 92 8.05 -4.52 3.74
CA ARG A 92 7.41 -3.22 4.01
C ARG A 92 6.00 -3.23 3.46
N TYR A 93 5.12 -2.53 4.17
CA TYR A 93 3.72 -2.39 3.79
C TYR A 93 3.45 -0.93 3.43
N TYR A 94 2.89 -0.69 2.25
CA TYR A 94 2.58 0.66 1.77
C TYR A 94 1.06 0.83 1.79
N ALA A 95 0.56 1.48 2.83
CA ALA A 95 -0.86 1.83 2.95
C ALA A 95 -1.15 3.03 2.04
N LEU A 96 -2.06 2.86 1.08
CA LEU A 96 -2.46 3.93 0.17
C LEU A 96 -3.42 4.86 0.89
N VAL A 97 -3.05 6.13 1.01
CA VAL A 97 -3.80 7.16 1.76
C VAL A 97 -4.15 8.35 0.86
N PRO A 98 -5.11 9.21 1.25
CA PRO A 98 -5.42 10.41 0.49
C PRO A 98 -4.17 11.25 0.19
N ALA A 99 -4.09 11.82 -1.01
CA ALA A 99 -2.92 12.61 -1.45
C ALA A 99 -2.62 13.85 -0.59
N SER A 100 -3.57 14.26 0.25
CA SER A 100 -3.42 15.35 1.21
C SER A 100 -2.71 14.94 2.51
N VAL A 101 -2.58 13.65 2.82
CA VAL A 101 -2.06 13.18 4.12
C VAL A 101 -0.66 13.71 4.43
N PRO A 102 0.34 13.66 3.53
CA PRO A 102 1.67 14.21 3.84
C PRO A 102 1.66 15.72 4.17
N ARG A 103 0.60 16.46 3.80
CA ARG A 103 0.45 17.88 4.16
C ARG A 103 -0.39 18.09 5.42
N THR A 104 -1.48 17.33 5.56
CA THR A 104 -2.47 17.51 6.64
C THR A 104 -2.07 16.83 7.94
N TRP A 105 -1.16 15.85 7.87
CA TRP A 105 -0.60 15.11 9.01
C TRP A 105 0.91 15.36 9.15
N ARG A 106 1.40 16.54 8.74
CA ARG A 106 2.85 16.84 8.69
C ARG A 106 3.54 16.57 10.03
N ASP A 107 3.02 17.14 11.12
CA ASP A 107 3.65 17.05 12.43
C ASP A 107 3.73 15.58 12.90
N ALA A 108 2.64 14.83 12.76
CA ALA A 108 2.62 13.41 13.05
C ALA A 108 3.57 12.61 12.13
N ALA A 109 3.64 12.97 10.84
CA ALA A 109 4.54 12.32 9.89
C ALA A 109 6.02 12.54 10.23
N GLU A 110 6.38 13.71 10.75
CA GLU A 110 7.72 14.01 11.26
C GLU A 110 8.04 13.18 12.51
N GLU A 111 7.10 13.03 13.45
CA GLU A 111 7.25 12.16 14.62
C GLU A 111 7.39 10.67 14.22
N TRP A 112 6.61 10.22 13.25
CA TRP A 112 6.64 8.85 12.74
C TRP A 112 7.99 8.45 12.12
N GLN A 113 8.80 9.42 11.67
CA GLN A 113 10.17 9.15 11.19
C GLN A 113 11.04 8.49 12.27
N ALA A 114 10.84 8.83 13.55
CA ALA A 114 11.59 8.24 14.66
C ALA A 114 11.37 6.72 14.78
N VAL A 115 10.28 6.20 14.21
CA VAL A 115 9.95 4.78 14.14
C VAL A 115 9.99 4.24 12.69
N GLU A 116 10.75 4.91 11.82
CA GLU A 116 11.00 4.55 10.41
C GLU A 116 9.74 4.45 9.54
N VAL A 117 8.69 5.20 9.90
CA VAL A 117 7.45 5.30 9.12
C VAL A 117 7.50 6.56 8.25
N ASP A 118 7.41 6.37 6.93
CA ASP A 118 7.48 7.47 5.96
C ASP A 118 6.11 7.79 5.36
N CYS A 119 5.77 9.09 5.29
CA CYS A 119 4.66 9.59 4.48
C CYS A 119 5.19 10.09 3.12
N LEU A 120 5.04 9.26 2.09
CA LEU A 120 5.53 9.55 0.74
C LEU A 120 4.42 10.14 -0.13
N GLY A 121 4.66 11.34 -0.64
CA GLY A 121 3.72 12.09 -1.47
C GLY A 121 4.36 12.62 -2.76
N ARG A 122 4.01 13.85 -3.14
CA ARG A 122 4.47 14.48 -4.38
C ARG A 122 5.99 14.42 -4.52
N GLY A 123 6.47 13.99 -5.69
CA GLY A 123 7.89 13.85 -6.01
C GLY A 123 8.47 12.45 -5.73
N ALA A 124 7.72 11.58 -5.05
CA ALA A 124 8.06 10.18 -4.87
C ALA A 124 7.35 9.29 -5.91
N TYR A 125 7.90 8.10 -6.14
CA TYR A 125 7.34 7.06 -6.98
C TYR A 125 7.27 5.75 -6.19
N LEU A 126 6.31 4.90 -6.53
CA LEU A 126 6.17 3.56 -5.96
C LEU A 126 6.02 2.54 -7.08
N GLY A 127 6.70 1.39 -6.95
CA GLY A 127 6.41 0.21 -7.75
C GLY A 127 5.09 -0.41 -7.30
N VAL A 128 4.05 -0.24 -8.09
CA VAL A 128 2.70 -0.72 -7.80
C VAL A 128 2.45 -2.02 -8.58
N PRO A 129 2.10 -3.14 -7.93
CA PRO A 129 1.83 -4.39 -8.62
C PRO A 129 0.51 -4.31 -9.42
N PRO A 130 0.31 -5.19 -10.41
CA PRO A 130 -0.97 -5.29 -11.11
C PRO A 130 -2.12 -5.42 -10.12
N PRO A 131 -3.29 -4.77 -10.34
CA PRO A 131 -4.42 -4.81 -9.41
C PRO A 131 -4.90 -6.21 -9.04
N ALA A 132 -4.75 -7.17 -9.96
CA ALA A 132 -5.15 -8.56 -9.76
C ALA A 132 -4.15 -9.39 -8.95
N HIS A 133 -2.97 -8.85 -8.63
CA HIS A 133 -1.94 -9.58 -7.92
C HIS A 133 -2.14 -9.44 -6.40
N VAL A 134 -2.92 -10.36 -5.82
CA VAL A 134 -3.41 -10.31 -4.42
C VAL A 134 -2.89 -11.44 -3.55
N GLU A 135 -1.99 -12.27 -4.08
CA GLU A 135 -1.46 -13.44 -3.37
C GLU A 135 0.05 -13.31 -3.22
N PHE A 136 0.56 -13.77 -2.07
CA PHE A 136 1.99 -13.93 -1.88
C PHE A 136 2.52 -15.11 -2.70
N ASP A 137 3.48 -14.85 -3.57
CA ASP A 137 4.22 -15.87 -4.32
C ASP A 137 5.62 -16.06 -3.71
N ALA A 138 5.84 -17.24 -3.12
CA ALA A 138 7.09 -17.62 -2.48
C ALA A 138 8.22 -17.95 -3.46
N GLU A 139 7.93 -18.17 -4.75
CA GLU A 139 8.94 -18.42 -5.78
C GLU A 139 9.51 -17.11 -6.31
N THR A 140 8.63 -16.15 -6.62
CA THR A 140 9.05 -14.88 -7.23
C THR A 140 9.31 -13.77 -6.21
N TRP A 141 8.78 -13.89 -4.99
CA TRP A 141 8.81 -12.84 -3.95
C TRP A 141 8.29 -11.48 -4.46
N ALA A 142 7.46 -11.51 -5.50
CA ALA A 142 6.93 -10.33 -6.15
C ALA A 142 6.07 -9.52 -5.16
N SER A 143 6.04 -8.21 -5.39
CA SER A 143 5.12 -7.35 -4.61
C SER A 143 3.68 -7.67 -5.00
N TYR A 144 2.78 -7.61 -4.02
CA TYR A 144 1.36 -7.92 -4.20
C TYR A 144 0.51 -6.99 -3.33
N TRP A 145 -0.79 -6.99 -3.59
CA TRP A 145 -1.78 -6.29 -2.77
C TRP A 145 -2.16 -7.16 -1.57
N ALA A 146 -1.57 -6.85 -0.40
CA ALA A 146 -1.97 -7.42 0.89
C ALA A 146 -3.43 -7.09 1.23
N VAL A 147 -3.86 -5.88 0.86
CA VAL A 147 -5.27 -5.50 0.85
C VAL A 147 -5.58 -4.89 -0.52
N PRO A 148 -6.49 -5.47 -1.31
CA PRO A 148 -6.79 -4.99 -2.65
C PRO A 148 -7.51 -3.64 -2.64
N VAL A 149 -7.40 -2.92 -3.75
CA VAL A 149 -8.26 -1.74 -3.99
C VAL A 149 -9.68 -2.22 -4.31
N ALA A 150 -10.63 -1.95 -3.44
CA ALA A 150 -12.03 -2.36 -3.63
C ALA A 150 -12.70 -1.57 -4.77
N ALA A 151 -12.53 -0.25 -4.79
CA ALA A 151 -12.98 0.65 -5.87
C ALA A 151 -12.02 1.84 -6.08
N PRO A 152 -12.06 2.49 -7.26
CA PRO A 152 -11.26 3.69 -7.52
C PRO A 152 -11.38 4.75 -6.43
N GLY A 153 -10.24 5.14 -5.84
CA GLY A 153 -10.19 6.19 -4.83
C GLY A 153 -10.61 5.76 -3.42
N GLU A 154 -10.99 4.50 -3.20
CA GLU A 154 -11.11 3.95 -1.85
C GLU A 154 -9.70 3.74 -1.27
N LEU A 155 -9.37 4.51 -0.24
CA LEU A 155 -8.03 4.63 0.35
C LEU A 155 -8.10 4.35 1.85
N CYS A 156 -6.97 3.99 2.46
CA CYS A 156 -6.85 3.83 3.89
C CYS A 156 -7.22 5.12 4.63
N SER A 157 -8.00 4.99 5.70
CA SER A 157 -8.25 6.09 6.64
C SER A 157 -6.94 6.49 7.32
N PRO A 158 -6.54 7.79 7.29
CA PRO A 158 -5.32 8.25 7.97
C PRO A 158 -5.32 7.93 9.47
N LEU A 159 -6.49 7.99 10.10
CA LEU A 159 -6.65 7.65 11.52
C LEU A 159 -6.47 6.14 11.77
N ALA A 160 -6.94 5.27 10.86
CA ALA A 160 -6.72 3.84 11.00
C ALA A 160 -5.23 3.49 10.89
N VAL A 161 -4.53 4.10 9.93
CA VAL A 161 -3.08 3.96 9.77
C VAL A 161 -2.34 4.45 11.03
N ALA A 162 -2.70 5.63 11.55
CA ALA A 162 -2.11 6.17 12.78
C ALA A 162 -2.28 5.23 14.00
N ARG A 163 -3.44 4.57 14.12
CA ARG A 163 -3.68 3.58 15.20
C ARG A 163 -2.78 2.37 15.08
N VAL A 164 -2.57 1.85 13.86
CA VAL A 164 -1.64 0.73 13.62
C VAL A 164 -0.22 1.13 14.01
N ILE A 165 0.22 2.34 13.61
CA ILE A 165 1.55 2.86 13.96
C ILE A 165 1.69 2.96 15.49
N ALA A 166 0.75 3.61 16.17
CA ALA A 166 0.80 3.79 17.62
C ALA A 166 0.84 2.45 18.38
N ALA A 167 -0.01 1.48 17.99
CA ALA A 167 -0.02 0.15 18.58
C ALA A 167 1.30 -0.59 18.34
N GLY A 168 1.84 -0.55 17.11
CA GLY A 168 3.10 -1.19 16.78
C GLY A 168 4.28 -0.57 17.53
N THR A 169 4.32 0.76 17.64
CA THR A 169 5.36 1.46 18.40
C THR A 169 5.33 1.04 19.86
N HIS A 170 4.14 0.98 20.48
CA HIS A 170 4.00 0.53 21.86
C HIS A 170 4.51 -0.92 22.04
N LEU A 171 4.11 -1.84 21.16
CA LEU A 171 4.51 -3.25 21.27
C LEU A 171 5.99 -3.49 21.00
N THR A 172 6.60 -2.73 20.10
CA THR A 172 8.04 -2.85 19.77
C THR A 172 8.95 -2.10 20.75
N ALA A 173 8.42 -1.14 21.51
CA ALA A 173 9.17 -0.49 22.59
C ALA A 173 9.18 -1.30 23.89
N CYS A 174 8.20 -2.19 24.08
CA CYS A 174 8.03 -3.00 25.29
C CYS A 174 8.47 -4.47 25.14
N GLY A 175 8.92 -4.89 23.95
CA GLY A 175 9.43 -6.23 23.66
C GLY A 175 10.95 -6.26 23.61
#